data_AF-A0A3M0SU89-F1
#
_entry.id   AF-A0A3M0SU89-F1
#
_cell.length_a   1.000
_cell.length_b   1.000
_cell.length_c   1.000
_cell.angle_alpha   90.00
_cell.angle_beta   90.00
_cell.angle_gamma   90.00
#
_symmetry.space_group_name_H-M   'P 1'
#
loop_
_entity.id
_entity.type
_entity.pdbx_description
1 polymer ?
#
loop_
_entity_poly.entity_id
_entity_poly.type
_entity_poly.pdbx_seq_one_letter_code
_entity_poly.pdbx_strand_id
1 'polypeptide(L)'
;MANDFIGVNHKIVVSWLRSSSILRNICAHYGRLYNRKFNLVPAIHEDLSNYKIEKNKLFANVVAIKYLLPYKDELDRLINDLDKAIQKWARFIDLSKKPSFYFFNCSKDDED
;
A
#
# COMPACT_ATOMS: atom_id res chain seq x y z
N MET A 1 27.45 1.84 7.46
CA MET A 1 26.14 1.90 8.15
C MET A 1 25.10 2.24 7.10
N ALA A 2 24.09 1.38 6.92
CA ALA A 2 23.11 1.46 5.83
C ALA A 2 21.95 2.44 6.14
N ASN A 3 22.33 3.70 6.33
CA ASN A 3 21.48 4.89 6.42
C ASN A 3 21.86 5.69 5.15
N ASP A 4 21.04 6.08 4.18
CA ASP A 4 19.68 6.58 4.19
C ASP A 4 19.11 6.53 2.76
N PHE A 5 18.62 5.38 2.26
CA PHE A 5 18.03 5.36 0.91
C PHE A 5 16.65 6.06 0.88
N ILE A 6 15.95 6.13 2.04
CA ILE A 6 14.58 6.67 2.16
C ILE A 6 14.40 7.48 3.48
N GLY A 7 15.45 7.68 4.29
CA GLY A 7 15.29 8.30 5.63
C GLY A 7 14.49 7.46 6.63
N VAL A 8 14.29 6.16 6.33
CA VAL A 8 13.54 5.21 7.14
C VAL A 8 14.45 4.06 7.59
N ASN A 9 14.21 3.52 8.78
CA ASN A 9 14.99 2.39 9.32
C ASN A 9 15.05 1.22 8.33
N HIS A 10 16.25 0.72 8.03
CA HIS A 10 16.47 -0.42 7.12
C HIS A 10 15.58 -1.64 7.42
N LYS A 11 15.28 -1.92 8.69
CA LYS A 11 14.38 -3.04 9.08
C LYS A 11 12.97 -2.87 8.52
N ILE A 12 12.47 -1.64 8.44
CA ILE A 12 11.15 -1.31 7.88
C ILE A 12 11.17 -1.55 6.37
N VAL A 13 12.21 -1.08 5.67
CA VAL A 13 12.38 -1.28 4.23
C VAL A 13 12.45 -2.78 3.89
N VAL A 14 13.24 -3.56 4.63
CA VAL A 14 13.30 -5.03 4.48
C VAL A 14 11.92 -5.66 4.70
N SER A 15 11.16 -5.20 5.70
CA SER A 15 9.80 -5.67 5.92
C SER A 15 8.88 -5.41 4.72
N TRP A 16 8.94 -4.21 4.13
CA TRP A 16 8.14 -3.83 2.98
C TRP A 16 8.51 -4.62 1.71
N LEU A 17 9.81 -4.82 1.47
CA LEU A 17 10.27 -5.62 0.34
C LEU A 17 9.79 -7.07 0.48
N ARG A 18 9.93 -7.65 1.67
CA ARG A 18 9.52 -9.03 1.93
C ARG A 18 8.01 -9.23 1.76
N SER A 19 7.19 -8.33 2.29
CA SER A 19 5.73 -8.40 2.11
C SER A 19 5.33 -8.23 0.64
N SER A 20 6.02 -7.35 -0.09
CA SER A 20 5.79 -7.13 -1.53
C SER A 20 6.17 -8.35 -2.38
N SER A 21 7.26 -9.05 -2.06
CA SER A 21 7.62 -10.29 -2.75
C SER A 21 6.56 -11.38 -2.57
N ILE A 22 6.00 -11.52 -1.36
CA ILE A 22 4.90 -12.45 -1.10
C ILE A 22 3.65 -12.04 -1.87
N LEU A 23 3.29 -10.76 -1.86
CA LEU A 23 2.15 -10.26 -2.63
C LEU A 23 2.31 -10.57 -4.12
N ARG A 24 3.49 -10.28 -4.70
CA ARG A 24 3.82 -10.60 -6.10
C ARG A 24 3.68 -12.09 -6.40
N ASN A 25 4.15 -12.96 -5.49
CA ASN A 25 4.02 -14.40 -5.67
C ASN A 25 2.55 -14.84 -5.68
N ILE A 26 1.71 -14.27 -4.82
CA ILE A 26 0.27 -14.54 -4.84
C ILE A 26 -0.32 -14.11 -6.20
N CYS A 27 0.03 -12.93 -6.71
CA CYS A 27 -0.42 -12.48 -8.03
C CYS A 27 0.03 -13.41 -9.16
N ALA A 28 1.29 -13.87 -9.15
CA ALA A 28 1.84 -14.77 -10.15
C ALA A 28 1.17 -16.16 -10.15
N HIS A 29 0.64 -16.58 -9.00
CA HIS A 29 -0.13 -17.82 -8.86
C HIS A 29 -1.65 -17.60 -9.04
N TYR A 30 -2.07 -16.48 -9.64
CA TYR A 30 -3.49 -16.12 -9.81
C TYR A 30 -4.28 -16.16 -8.49
N GLY A 31 -3.59 -15.92 -7.38
CA GLY A 31 -4.14 -16.00 -6.06
C GLY A 31 -5.06 -14.82 -5.77
N ARG A 32 -6.18 -15.12 -5.13
CA ARG A 32 -7.16 -14.11 -4.71
C ARG A 32 -6.58 -13.15 -3.68
N LEU A 33 -6.55 -11.85 -3.97
CA LEU A 33 -6.07 -10.81 -3.03
C LEU A 33 -7.17 -10.24 -2.13
N TYR A 34 -8.41 -10.20 -2.62
CA TYR A 34 -9.56 -9.68 -1.89
C TYR A 34 -10.06 -10.68 -0.85
N ASN A 35 -10.51 -10.17 0.30
CA ASN A 35 -10.89 -10.98 1.48
C ASN A 35 -9.77 -11.93 1.99
N ARG A 36 -8.51 -11.64 1.67
CA ARG A 36 -7.36 -12.40 2.18
C ARG A 36 -6.82 -11.77 3.46
N LYS A 37 -6.36 -12.62 4.38
CA LYS A 37 -5.46 -12.23 5.48
C LYS A 37 -4.04 -12.68 5.11
N PHE A 38 -3.08 -11.76 5.18
CA PHE A 38 -1.67 -12.03 4.88
C PHE A 38 -0.95 -12.45 6.17
N ASN A 39 -0.22 -13.58 6.11
CA ASN A 39 0.54 -14.09 7.26
C ASN A 39 1.79 -13.25 7.54
N LEU A 40 2.47 -12.82 6.47
CA LEU A 40 3.55 -11.86 6.56
C LEU A 40 2.96 -10.46 6.38
N VAL A 41 3.13 -9.62 7.40
CA VAL A 41 2.59 -8.26 7.42
C VAL A 41 3.71 -7.23 7.27
N PRO A 42 3.49 -6.14 6.50
CA PRO A 42 4.43 -5.04 6.44
C PRO A 42 4.51 -4.29 7.79
N ALA A 43 5.68 -3.76 8.11
CA ALA A 43 5.83 -2.77 9.16
C ALA A 43 5.01 -1.51 8.83
N ILE A 44 4.43 -0.89 9.85
CA ILE A 44 3.68 0.37 9.71
C ILE A 44 4.62 1.52 10.05
N HIS A 45 4.72 2.50 9.15
CA HIS A 45 5.48 3.72 9.39
C HIS A 45 4.89 4.51 10.55
N GLU A 46 5.71 5.25 11.28
CA GLU A 46 5.27 6.04 12.43
C GLU A 46 4.24 7.12 12.05
N ASP A 47 4.38 7.75 10.89
CA ASP A 47 3.39 8.72 10.35
C ASP A 47 2.00 8.12 10.16
N LEU A 48 1.90 6.79 10.09
CA LEU A 48 0.66 6.07 9.88
C LEU A 48 0.03 5.54 11.17
N SER A 49 0.69 5.73 12.31
CA SER A 49 0.25 5.24 13.63
C SER A 49 -1.14 5.73 14.02
N ASN A 50 -1.52 6.94 13.62
CA ASN A 50 -2.83 7.54 13.91
C ASN A 50 -3.98 6.90 13.12
N TYR A 51 -3.67 6.10 12.10
CA TYR A 51 -4.67 5.50 11.25
C TYR A 51 -4.91 4.03 11.60
N LYS A 52 -6.18 3.63 11.55
CA LYS A 52 -6.61 2.24 11.81
C LYS A 52 -6.33 1.34 10.59
N ILE A 53 -5.05 1.09 10.31
CA ILE A 53 -4.61 0.20 9.24
C ILE A 53 -4.56 -1.24 9.76
N GLU A 54 -5.39 -2.11 9.18
CA GLU A 54 -5.28 -3.55 9.40
C GLU A 54 -4.03 -4.11 8.70
N LYS A 55 -2.96 -4.35 9.46
CA LYS A 55 -1.64 -4.77 8.94
C LYS A 55 -1.67 -6.04 8.10
N ASN A 56 -2.65 -6.92 8.32
CA ASN A 56 -2.80 -8.20 7.62
C ASN A 56 -3.73 -8.14 6.40
N LYS A 57 -4.11 -6.95 5.93
CA LYS A 57 -4.95 -6.76 4.75
C LYS A 57 -4.14 -6.26 3.56
N LEU A 58 -4.76 -6.34 2.38
CA LEU A 58 -4.14 -5.88 1.13
C LEU A 58 -3.73 -4.41 1.21
N PHE A 59 -4.55 -3.58 1.85
CA PHE A 59 -4.29 -2.14 1.97
C PHE A 59 -2.93 -1.84 2.61
N ALA A 60 -2.56 -2.53 3.69
CA ALA A 60 -1.26 -2.35 4.34
C ALA A 60 -0.08 -2.68 3.40
N ASN A 61 -0.25 -3.67 2.52
CA ASN A 61 0.77 -4.01 1.52
C ASN A 61 0.87 -2.97 0.41
N VAL A 62 -0.26 -2.40 -0.04
CA VAL A 62 -0.28 -1.29 -1.01
C VAL A 62 0.41 -0.05 -0.43
N VAL A 63 0.17 0.25 0.84
CA VAL A 63 0.85 1.34 1.56
C VAL A 63 2.35 1.09 1.64
N ALA A 64 2.79 -0.13 1.94
CA ALA A 64 4.21 -0.47 1.93
C ALA A 64 4.86 -0.24 0.54
N ILE A 65 4.15 -0.61 -0.54
CA ILE A 65 4.61 -0.34 -1.91
C ILE A 65 4.70 1.16 -2.18
N LYS A 66 3.74 1.98 -1.72
CA LYS A 66 3.81 3.45 -1.83
C LYS A 66 5.12 4.00 -1.27
N TYR A 67 5.57 3.54 -0.10
CA TYR A 67 6.83 4.02 0.49
C TYR A 67 8.09 3.45 -0.19
N LEU A 68 7.96 2.34 -0.92
CA LEU A 68 9.06 1.79 -1.72
C LEU A 68 9.23 2.51 -3.07
N LEU A 69 8.22 3.28 -3.51
CA LEU A 69 8.26 4.04 -4.75
C LEU A 69 8.77 5.47 -4.47
N PRO A 70 10.00 5.82 -4.87
CA PRO A 70 10.59 7.12 -4.54
C PRO A 70 10.07 8.25 -5.43
N TYR A 71 9.50 7.93 -6.60
CA TYR A 71 9.07 8.92 -7.60
C TYR A 71 7.56 9.06 -7.66
N LYS A 72 7.08 10.31 -7.65
CA LYS A 72 5.66 10.65 -7.72
C LYS A 72 4.98 10.08 -8.97
N ASP A 73 5.64 10.13 -10.13
CA ASP A 73 5.08 9.63 -11.38
C ASP A 73 4.80 8.11 -11.35
N GLU A 74 5.64 7.34 -10.66
CA GLU A 74 5.45 5.89 -10.49
C GLU A 74 4.30 5.60 -9.54
N LEU A 75 4.19 6.38 -8.46
CA LEU A 75 3.07 6.29 -7.53
C LEU A 75 1.75 6.65 -8.21
N ASP A 76 1.72 7.72 -9.01
CA ASP A 76 0.54 8.15 -9.74
C ASP A 76 0.12 7.10 -10.76
N ARG A 77 1.08 6.47 -11.48
CA ARG A 77 0.78 5.32 -12.34
C ARG A 77 0.17 4.16 -11.58
N LEU A 78 0.75 3.78 -10.43
CA LEU A 78 0.22 2.72 -9.58
C LEU A 78 -1.22 3.02 -9.14
N ILE A 79 -1.49 4.24 -8.65
CA ILE A 79 -2.82 4.66 -8.19
C ILE A 79 -3.81 4.61 -9.36
N ASN A 80 -3.43 5.15 -10.52
CA ASN A 80 -4.28 5.15 -11.71
C ASN A 80 -4.60 3.73 -12.20
N ASP A 81 -3.64 2.81 -12.17
CA ASP A 81 -3.85 1.43 -12.60
C ASP A 81 -4.69 0.64 -11.58
N LEU A 82 -4.50 0.90 -10.28
CA LEU A 82 -5.37 0.36 -9.23
C LEU A 82 -6.81 0.87 -9.38
N ASP A 83 -6.99 2.16 -9.65
CA ASP A 83 -8.31 2.76 -9.83
C ASP A 83 -9.02 2.19 -11.06
N LYS A 84 -8.34 2.10 -12.21
CA LYS A 84 -8.86 1.41 -13.41
C LYS A 84 -9.25 -0.04 -13.12
N ALA A 85 -8.44 -0.77 -12.36
CA ALA A 85 -8.74 -2.15 -11.99
C ALA A 85 -9.99 -2.23 -11.10
N ILE A 86 -10.12 -1.34 -10.10
CA ILE A 86 -11.29 -1.26 -9.24
C ILE A 86 -12.54 -0.92 -10.06
N GLN A 87 -12.47 0.09 -10.92
CA GLN A 87 -13.59 0.49 -11.79
C GLN A 87 -14.02 -0.64 -12.72
N LYS A 88 -13.07 -1.35 -13.35
CA LYS A 88 -13.33 -2.51 -14.21
C LYS A 88 -14.15 -3.59 -13.51
N TRP A 89 -13.91 -3.80 -12.23
CA TRP A 89 -14.55 -4.85 -11.43
C TRP A 89 -15.57 -4.29 -10.43
N ALA A 90 -15.97 -3.02 -10.53
CA ALA A 90 -16.79 -2.33 -9.54
C ALA A 90 -18.14 -3.01 -9.30
N ARG A 91 -18.74 -3.64 -10.33
CA ARG A 91 -19.99 -4.41 -10.18
C ARG A 91 -19.84 -5.67 -9.31
N PHE A 92 -18.63 -6.14 -9.09
CA PHE A 92 -18.31 -7.34 -8.30
C PHE A 92 -17.62 -7.01 -6.97
N ILE A 93 -17.22 -5.76 -6.76
CA ILE A 93 -16.50 -5.31 -5.57
C ILE A 93 -17.41 -4.40 -4.76
N ASP A 94 -17.77 -4.86 -3.56
CA ASP A 94 -18.46 -4.03 -2.60
C ASP A 94 -17.46 -3.18 -1.80
N LEU A 95 -17.37 -1.89 -2.15
CA LEU A 95 -16.60 -0.88 -1.40
C LEU A 95 -17.46 -0.11 -0.39
N SER A 96 -18.74 -0.46 -0.22
CA SER A 96 -19.64 0.21 0.73
C SER A 96 -19.21 0.01 2.19
N LYS A 97 -18.43 -1.04 2.46
CA LYS A 97 -17.66 -1.20 3.70
C LYS A 97 -16.44 -0.27 3.68
N LYS A 98 -16.68 1.05 3.71
CA LYS A 98 -15.64 2.08 3.84
C LYS A 98 -15.02 2.03 5.24
N PRO A 99 -13.73 1.69 5.42
CA PRO A 99 -12.90 2.51 6.29
C PRO A 99 -12.66 3.82 5.54
N SER A 100 -12.86 4.93 6.24
CA SER A 100 -12.71 6.32 5.77
C SER A 100 -11.59 6.50 4.73
N PHE A 101 -11.95 6.61 3.44
CA PHE A 101 -11.03 6.80 2.32
C PHE A 101 -10.66 8.29 2.21
N TYR A 102 -9.92 8.84 3.18
CA TYR A 102 -9.31 10.17 3.09
C TYR A 102 -7.80 10.13 2.86
N PHE A 103 -7.25 8.94 2.58
CA PHE A 103 -5.82 8.69 2.63
C PHE A 103 -5.00 9.12 1.41
N PHE A 104 -5.64 9.31 0.25
CA PHE A 104 -4.93 9.61 -0.99
C PHE A 104 -4.91 11.10 -1.34
N ASN A 105 -5.60 11.96 -0.59
CA ASN A 105 -5.60 13.42 -0.80
C ASN A 105 -4.71 14.15 0.20
N CYS A 106 -3.43 13.75 0.31
CA CYS A 106 -2.43 14.52 1.07
C CYS A 106 -1.42 15.11 0.08
N SER A 107 -1.84 16.12 -0.69
CA SER A 107 -0.97 17.03 -1.48
C SER A 107 -1.80 18.18 -2.09
N LYS A 108 -2.66 18.80 -1.28
CA LYS A 108 -3.05 20.20 -1.46
C LYS A 108 -3.12 20.79 -0.06
N ASP A 109 -2.70 22.03 0.08
CA ASP A 109 -2.57 22.81 1.32
C ASP A 109 -1.14 22.84 1.84
N ASP A 110 -0.26 23.50 1.06
CA ASP A 110 0.86 24.32 1.54
C ASP A 110 1.15 25.31 0.39
N GLU A 111 0.26 26.29 0.25
CA GLU A 111 0.47 27.51 -0.54
C GLU A 111 0.18 28.68 0.42
N ASP A 112 1.25 29.21 1.01
CA ASP A 112 1.41 30.56 1.56
C ASP A 112 2.89 30.96 1.38
#